data_AF-A0AA87U7N6-F1
#
_entry.id   AF-A0AA87U7N6-F1
#
_cell.length_a   1.000
_cell.length_b   1.000
_cell.length_c   1.000
_cell.angle_alpha   90.00
_cell.angle_beta   90.00
_cell.angle_gamma   90.00
#
_symmetry.space_group_name_H-M   'P 1'
#
loop_
_entity.id
_entity.type
_entity.pdbx_description
1 polymer ?
#
loop_
_entity_poly.entity_id
_entity_poly.type
_entity_poly.pdbx_seq_one_letter_code
_entity_poly.pdbx_strand_id
1 'polypeptide(L)'
;MERGVVVSYETIRRWGFKFGAAYAKQLRRKKPSQKDIWHLDEVLISIGGRKHWLWRAVDQDGYVLDEIVQARRDTKAAKRLLVGLLKKQGVSPKRIVSDKQRSYGAARRNVMPGVEHRSHKGLNNRAENSHAPLRKRERMMQGFRSVGGLQRFISVFSAIRNLFVPAHQKHSALATHIHRICAMAHWKAVTGATA
;
A
#
# COMPACT_ATOMS: atom_id res chain seq x y z
N MET A 1 5.81 31.07 -5.06
CA MET A 1 5.21 30.60 -6.33
C MET A 1 6.28 30.74 -7.40
N GLU A 2 6.95 29.65 -7.81
CA GLU A 2 8.23 29.77 -8.55
C GLU A 2 8.17 29.52 -10.07
N ARG A 3 7.00 29.30 -10.71
CA ARG A 3 6.97 28.97 -12.16
C ARG A 3 5.86 29.60 -13.03
N GLY A 4 5.02 30.51 -12.52
CA GLY A 4 4.03 31.22 -13.35
C GLY A 4 2.93 30.36 -14.00
N VAL A 5 2.90 29.05 -13.80
CA VAL A 5 1.84 28.16 -14.32
C VAL A 5 0.67 28.14 -13.36
N VAL A 6 -0.48 28.69 -13.79
CA VAL A 6 -1.75 28.57 -13.05
C VAL A 6 -2.32 27.17 -13.29
N VAL A 7 -2.18 26.31 -12.30
CA VAL A 7 -2.70 24.95 -12.36
C VAL A 7 -4.00 24.87 -11.56
N SER A 8 -5.11 24.58 -12.24
CA SER A 8 -6.39 24.33 -11.56
C SER A 8 -6.41 22.94 -10.92
N TYR A 9 -7.28 22.75 -9.93
CA TYR A 9 -7.53 21.43 -9.34
C TYR A 9 -7.92 20.37 -10.40
N GLU A 10 -8.73 20.76 -11.39
CA GLU A 10 -9.16 19.84 -12.45
C GLU A 10 -8.00 19.41 -13.35
N THR A 11 -7.01 20.30 -13.59
CA THR A 11 -5.79 19.95 -14.31
C THR A 11 -4.98 18.90 -13.55
N ILE A 12 -4.77 19.07 -12.24
CA ILE A 12 -4.09 18.08 -11.38
C ILE A 12 -4.85 16.75 -11.40
N ARG A 13 -6.18 16.80 -11.28
CA ARG A 13 -7.04 15.62 -11.33
C ARG A 13 -6.85 14.86 -12.64
N ARG A 14 -6.94 15.55 -13.78
CA ARG A 14 -6.75 14.96 -15.13
C ARG A 14 -5.36 14.35 -15.30
N TRP A 15 -4.31 14.98 -14.78
CA TRP A 15 -2.97 14.40 -14.78
C TRP A 15 -2.90 13.12 -13.94
N GLY A 16 -3.53 13.11 -12.77
CA GLY A 16 -3.67 11.90 -11.95
C GLY A 16 -4.35 10.76 -12.71
N PHE A 17 -5.41 11.06 -13.48
CA PHE A 17 -6.07 10.08 -14.34
C PHE A 17 -5.19 9.59 -15.49
N LYS A 18 -4.51 10.50 -16.18
CA LYS A 18 -3.72 10.19 -17.37
C LYS A 18 -2.44 9.43 -17.04
N PHE A 19 -1.72 9.86 -16.01
CA PHE A 19 -0.37 9.39 -15.73
C PHE A 19 -0.27 8.49 -14.51
N GLY A 20 -1.21 8.61 -13.56
CA GLY A 20 -1.09 7.97 -12.25
C GLY A 20 -0.90 6.45 -12.32
N ALA A 21 -1.65 5.77 -13.19
CA ALA A 21 -1.54 4.32 -13.36
C ALA A 21 -0.18 3.88 -13.94
N ALA A 22 0.34 4.62 -14.93
CA ALA A 22 1.62 4.33 -15.55
C ALA A 22 2.76 4.51 -14.53
N TYR A 23 2.76 5.62 -13.78
CA TYR A 23 3.72 5.84 -12.69
C TYR A 23 3.61 4.75 -11.63
N ALA A 24 2.40 4.43 -11.15
CA ALA A 24 2.21 3.40 -10.13
C ALA A 24 2.77 2.03 -10.56
N LYS A 25 2.65 1.68 -11.85
CA LYS A 25 3.22 0.45 -12.40
C LYS A 25 4.75 0.46 -12.37
N GLN A 26 5.38 1.58 -12.72
CA GLN A 26 6.85 1.73 -12.73
C GLN A 26 7.46 1.80 -11.33
N LEU A 27 6.72 2.29 -10.32
CA LEU A 27 7.21 2.44 -8.95
C LEU A 27 7.23 1.14 -8.12
N ARG A 28 6.77 0.01 -8.68
CA ARG A 28 6.85 -1.31 -8.03
C ARG A 28 8.30 -1.77 -7.98
N ARG A 29 8.91 -1.67 -6.79
CA ARG A 29 10.35 -1.89 -6.58
C ARG A 29 10.69 -3.15 -5.80
N LYS A 30 9.79 -3.64 -4.94
CA LYS A 30 10.10 -4.81 -4.11
C LYS A 30 9.97 -6.08 -4.93
N LYS A 31 11.07 -6.83 -5.04
CA LYS A 31 11.05 -8.19 -5.59
C LYS A 31 10.31 -9.11 -4.60
N PRO A 32 9.32 -9.89 -5.06
CA PRO A 32 8.65 -10.86 -4.21
C PRO A 32 9.63 -11.87 -3.62
N SER A 33 9.42 -12.26 -2.35
CA SER A 33 10.26 -13.25 -1.68
C SER A 33 9.42 -14.28 -0.93
N GLN A 34 9.84 -15.55 -1.00
CA GLN A 34 9.27 -16.62 -0.17
C GLN A 34 9.50 -16.40 1.33
N LYS A 35 10.43 -15.52 1.70
CA LYS A 35 10.70 -15.16 3.10
C LYS A 35 9.77 -14.05 3.62
N ASP A 36 8.97 -13.43 2.76
CA ASP A 36 8.07 -12.35 3.16
C ASP A 36 6.96 -12.86 4.10
N ILE A 37 6.54 -11.98 4.99
CA ILE A 37 5.38 -12.19 5.87
C ILE A 37 4.31 -11.23 5.39
N TRP A 38 3.15 -11.76 5.01
CA TRP A 38 2.03 -10.94 4.58
C TRP A 38 1.12 -10.64 5.77
N HIS A 39 0.91 -9.36 6.05
CA HIS A 39 -0.08 -8.89 7.01
C HIS A 39 -1.33 -8.43 6.26
N LEU A 40 -2.49 -8.97 6.63
CA LEU A 40 -3.76 -8.71 5.99
C LEU A 40 -4.71 -8.06 6.98
N ASP A 41 -5.33 -6.98 6.54
CA ASP A 41 -6.36 -6.29 7.33
C ASP A 41 -7.39 -5.64 6.42
N GLU A 42 -8.56 -5.38 7.00
CA GLU A 42 -9.64 -4.71 6.33
C GLU A 42 -10.18 -3.55 7.14
N VAL A 43 -10.49 -2.47 6.43
CA VAL A 43 -10.95 -1.25 7.05
C VAL A 43 -12.26 -0.78 6.41
N LEU A 44 -13.22 -0.39 7.25
CA LEU A 44 -14.50 0.15 6.80
C LEU A 44 -14.33 1.58 6.25
N ILE A 45 -14.81 1.83 5.05
CA ILE A 45 -14.76 3.14 4.37
C ILE A 45 -16.18 3.52 3.91
N SER A 46 -16.57 4.78 4.10
CA SER A 46 -17.83 5.30 3.57
C SER A 46 -17.60 5.91 2.19
N ILE A 47 -18.36 5.45 1.20
CA ILE A 47 -18.28 5.92 -0.18
C ILE A 47 -19.67 6.31 -0.64
N GLY A 48 -19.89 7.59 -0.90
CA GLY A 48 -21.21 8.11 -1.26
C GLY A 48 -22.30 7.77 -0.23
N GLY A 49 -21.95 7.77 1.06
CA GLY A 49 -22.87 7.40 2.15
C GLY A 49 -23.06 5.89 2.36
N ARG A 50 -22.47 5.03 1.52
CA ARG A 50 -22.57 3.57 1.64
C ARG A 50 -21.30 2.95 2.22
N LYS A 51 -21.48 1.98 3.12
CA LYS A 51 -20.40 1.22 3.76
C LYS A 51 -19.72 0.26 2.77
N HIS A 52 -18.40 0.35 2.68
CA HIS A 52 -17.54 -0.53 1.90
C HIS A 52 -16.33 -0.98 2.72
N TRP A 53 -15.66 -2.05 2.30
CA TRP A 53 -14.49 -2.61 2.95
C TRP A 53 -13.29 -2.48 2.03
N LEU A 54 -12.26 -1.77 2.48
CA LEU A 54 -10.95 -1.82 1.85
C LEU A 54 -10.15 -2.95 2.46
N TRP A 55 -9.85 -3.95 1.64
CA TRP A 55 -8.99 -5.06 1.98
C TRP A 55 -7.57 -4.71 1.56
N ARG A 56 -6.61 -4.85 2.48
CA ARG A 56 -5.22 -4.49 2.24
C ARG A 56 -4.28 -5.60 2.68
N ALA A 57 -3.27 -5.82 1.86
CA ALA A 57 -2.14 -6.67 2.15
C ALA A 57 -0.86 -5.83 2.19
N VAL A 58 -0.11 -5.94 3.27
CA VAL A 58 1.22 -5.35 3.43
C VAL A 58 2.24 -6.41 3.81
N ASP A 59 3.51 -6.12 3.61
CA ASP A 59 4.59 -6.98 4.10
C ASP A 59 5.02 -6.61 5.54
N GLN A 60 6.04 -7.29 6.06
CA GLN A 60 6.64 -7.03 7.37
C GLN A 60 7.19 -5.61 7.56
N ASP A 61 7.56 -4.92 6.47
CA ASP A 61 8.13 -3.58 6.48
C ASP A 61 7.05 -2.49 6.38
N GLY A 62 5.83 -2.89 6.00
CA GLY A 62 4.71 -1.99 5.74
C GLY A 62 4.61 -1.55 4.28
N TYR A 63 5.32 -2.22 3.38
CA TYR A 63 5.15 -2.08 1.94
C TYR A 63 3.78 -2.62 1.55
N VAL A 64 2.97 -1.82 0.88
CA VAL A 64 1.65 -2.21 0.41
C VAL A 64 1.79 -3.10 -0.83
N LEU A 65 1.41 -4.36 -0.71
CA LEU A 65 1.53 -5.38 -1.75
C LEU A 65 0.31 -5.41 -2.67
N ASP A 66 -0.88 -5.39 -2.08
CA ASP A 66 -2.14 -5.30 -2.81
C ASP A 66 -3.29 -4.70 -1.99
N GLU A 67 -4.27 -4.14 -2.71
CA GLU A 67 -5.44 -3.49 -2.15
C GLU A 67 -6.67 -3.62 -3.05
N ILE A 68 -7.82 -3.91 -2.45
CA ILE A 68 -9.08 -3.99 -3.18
C ILE A 68 -10.25 -3.48 -2.33
N VAL A 69 -11.07 -2.62 -2.93
CA VAL A 69 -12.32 -2.16 -2.32
C VAL A 69 -13.45 -3.11 -2.70
N GLN A 70 -14.20 -3.57 -1.70
CA GLN A 70 -15.30 -4.52 -1.88
C GLN A 70 -16.51 -4.12 -1.03
N ALA A 71 -17.72 -4.43 -1.49
CA ALA A 71 -18.94 -4.10 -0.75
C ALA A 71 -19.17 -4.99 0.48
N ARG A 72 -18.65 -6.22 0.46
CA ARG A 72 -18.91 -7.24 1.49
C ARG A 72 -17.64 -7.59 2.27
N ARG A 73 -17.84 -7.97 3.54
CA ARG A 73 -16.81 -8.47 4.46
C ARG A 73 -16.95 -9.99 4.64
N ASP A 74 -16.64 -10.76 3.60
CA ASP A 74 -16.85 -12.21 3.59
C ASP A 74 -15.64 -13.00 3.05
N THR A 75 -15.72 -14.34 3.10
CA THR A 75 -14.67 -15.24 2.62
C THR A 75 -14.42 -15.09 1.12
N LYS A 76 -15.44 -14.78 0.32
CA LYS A 76 -15.30 -14.59 -1.13
C LYS A 76 -14.46 -13.34 -1.41
N ALA A 77 -14.70 -12.27 -0.67
CA ALA A 77 -13.95 -11.03 -0.72
C ALA A 77 -12.49 -11.24 -0.28
N ALA A 78 -12.25 -11.93 0.84
CA ALA A 78 -10.90 -12.29 1.28
C ALA A 78 -10.16 -13.15 0.24
N LYS A 79 -10.86 -14.13 -0.37
CA LYS A 79 -10.30 -14.98 -1.44
C LYS A 79 -9.88 -14.15 -2.66
N ARG A 80 -10.68 -13.15 -3.06
CA ARG A 80 -10.34 -12.26 -4.18
C ARG A 80 -9.06 -11.47 -3.91
N LEU A 81 -8.86 -10.95 -2.70
CA LEU A 81 -7.62 -10.30 -2.31
C LEU A 81 -6.45 -11.29 -2.43
N LEU A 82 -6.56 -12.48 -1.82
CA LEU A 82 -5.47 -13.47 -1.82
C LEU A 82 -5.07 -13.94 -3.23
N VAL A 83 -6.05 -14.19 -4.11
CA VAL A 83 -5.78 -14.58 -5.50
C VAL A 83 -5.10 -13.45 -6.26
N GLY A 84 -5.57 -12.21 -6.12
CA GLY A 84 -4.95 -11.04 -6.77
C GLY A 84 -3.53 -10.80 -6.28
N LEU A 85 -3.33 -10.90 -4.97
CA LEU A 85 -2.03 -10.76 -4.32
C LEU A 85 -1.05 -11.84 -4.78
N LEU A 86 -1.45 -13.12 -4.77
CA LEU A 86 -0.60 -14.22 -5.21
C LEU A 86 -0.21 -14.09 -6.68
N LYS A 87 -1.14 -13.69 -7.57
CA LYS A 87 -0.83 -13.42 -8.98
C LYS A 87 0.18 -12.29 -9.15
N LYS A 88 0.09 -11.24 -8.33
CA LYS A 88 0.99 -10.08 -8.39
C LYS A 88 2.39 -10.38 -7.83
N GLN A 89 2.46 -11.20 -6.79
CA GLN A 89 3.73 -11.57 -6.15
C GLN A 89 4.38 -12.78 -6.82
N GLY A 90 3.63 -13.66 -7.47
CA GLY A 90 4.15 -14.85 -8.15
C GLY A 90 4.70 -15.94 -7.21
N VAL A 91 4.90 -15.64 -5.93
CA VAL A 91 5.39 -16.57 -4.91
C VAL A 91 4.52 -16.49 -3.66
N SER A 92 4.35 -17.63 -2.98
CA SER A 92 3.70 -17.68 -1.67
C SER A 92 4.62 -17.12 -0.58
N PRO A 93 4.06 -16.44 0.44
CA PRO A 93 4.85 -15.95 1.57
C PRO A 93 5.24 -17.10 2.50
N LYS A 94 6.16 -16.82 3.42
CA LYS A 94 6.48 -17.72 4.53
C LYS A 94 5.27 -17.92 5.44
N ARG A 95 4.53 -16.83 5.69
CA ARG A 95 3.40 -16.80 6.63
C ARG A 95 2.43 -15.68 6.27
N ILE A 96 1.16 -15.91 6.59
CA ILE A 96 0.12 -14.89 6.63
C ILE A 96 -0.21 -14.55 8.08
N VAL A 97 -0.33 -13.27 8.37
CA VAL A 97 -0.80 -12.71 9.63
C VAL A 97 -2.06 -11.92 9.35
N SER A 98 -3.12 -12.14 10.13
CA SER A 98 -4.33 -11.33 10.08
C SER A 98 -4.90 -11.13 11.48
N ASP A 99 -5.89 -10.26 11.61
CA ASP A 99 -6.75 -10.26 12.79
C ASP A 99 -7.58 -11.57 12.86
N LYS A 100 -8.33 -11.77 13.96
CA LYS A 100 -9.14 -12.96 14.26
C LYS A 100 -10.35 -13.18 13.32
N GLN A 101 -10.41 -12.51 12.17
CA GLN A 101 -11.49 -12.69 11.22
C GLN A 101 -11.45 -14.07 10.55
N ARG A 102 -12.52 -14.86 10.69
CA ARG A 102 -12.62 -16.24 10.16
C ARG A 102 -12.53 -16.33 8.63
N SER A 103 -12.89 -15.25 7.92
CA SER A 103 -12.86 -15.14 6.45
C SER A 103 -11.46 -15.40 5.87
N TYR A 104 -10.41 -14.88 6.50
CA TYR A 104 -9.03 -15.07 6.04
C TYR A 104 -8.60 -16.52 6.16
N GLY A 105 -8.89 -17.18 7.29
CA GLY A 105 -8.54 -18.59 7.49
C GLY A 105 -9.22 -19.48 6.43
N ALA A 106 -10.51 -19.24 6.17
CA ALA A 106 -11.25 -19.97 5.14
C ALA A 106 -10.74 -19.69 3.72
N ALA A 107 -10.42 -18.43 3.41
CA ALA A 107 -9.87 -18.06 2.11
C ALA A 107 -8.46 -18.64 1.90
N ARG A 108 -7.59 -18.58 2.91
CA ARG A 108 -6.23 -19.13 2.87
C ARG A 108 -6.24 -20.64 2.64
N ARG A 109 -7.12 -21.41 3.29
CA ARG A 109 -7.23 -22.87 3.05
C ARG A 109 -7.51 -23.20 1.58
N ASN A 110 -8.26 -22.35 0.88
CA ASN A 110 -8.59 -22.54 -0.52
C ASN A 110 -7.49 -22.07 -1.49
N VAL A 111 -6.72 -21.03 -1.14
CA VAL A 111 -5.76 -20.40 -2.07
C VAL A 111 -4.32 -20.83 -1.80
N MET A 112 -3.95 -21.02 -0.53
CA MET A 112 -2.59 -21.32 -0.07
C MET A 112 -2.64 -22.29 1.14
N PRO A 113 -3.05 -23.55 0.94
CA PRO A 113 -3.21 -24.52 2.03
C PRO A 113 -1.90 -24.85 2.75
N GLY A 114 -0.72 -24.64 2.15
CA GLY A 114 0.57 -24.89 2.79
C GLY A 114 1.14 -23.73 3.64
N VAL A 115 0.59 -22.52 3.53
CA VAL A 115 1.19 -21.31 4.15
C VAL A 115 0.74 -21.12 5.59
N GLU A 116 1.66 -21.10 6.56
CA GLU A 116 1.31 -20.86 7.97
C GLU A 116 0.42 -19.61 8.14
N HIS A 117 -0.65 -19.70 8.93
CA HIS A 117 -1.53 -18.58 9.24
C HIS A 117 -1.56 -18.33 10.73
N ARG A 118 -1.19 -17.11 11.15
CA ARG A 118 -1.29 -16.68 12.55
C ARG A 118 -2.37 -15.61 12.69
N SER A 119 -3.27 -15.81 13.65
CA SER A 119 -4.27 -14.82 14.04
C SER A 119 -4.01 -14.39 15.48
N HIS A 120 -3.42 -13.21 15.65
CA HIS A 120 -3.15 -12.65 16.97
C HIS A 120 -3.18 -11.12 16.91
N LYS A 121 -3.91 -10.49 17.82
CA LYS A 121 -4.21 -9.04 17.82
C LYS A 121 -2.94 -8.19 17.73
N GLY A 122 -1.92 -8.50 18.53
CA GLY A 122 -0.65 -7.75 18.52
C GLY A 122 0.24 -7.97 17.29
N LEU A 123 0.03 -9.04 16.51
CA LEU A 123 0.84 -9.31 15.31
C LEU A 123 0.33 -8.55 14.08
N ASN A 124 -0.91 -8.04 14.11
CA ASN A 124 -1.51 -7.34 12.98
C ASN A 124 -1.28 -5.82 12.97
N ASN A 125 -0.60 -5.27 14.00
CA ASN A 125 -0.29 -3.84 14.13
C ASN A 125 0.31 -3.24 12.84
N ARG A 126 1.07 -4.03 12.07
CA ARG A 126 1.67 -3.58 10.81
C ARG A 126 0.61 -3.23 9.75
N ALA A 127 -0.39 -4.09 9.55
CA ALA A 127 -1.47 -3.82 8.62
C ALA A 127 -2.39 -2.72 9.14
N GLU A 128 -2.71 -2.72 10.44
CA GLU A 128 -3.51 -1.66 11.07
C GLU A 128 -2.87 -0.26 10.89
N ASN A 129 -1.59 -0.13 11.22
CA ASN A 129 -0.84 1.13 11.07
C ASN A 129 -0.73 1.58 9.61
N SER A 130 -0.75 0.64 8.66
CA SER A 130 -0.72 0.97 7.24
C SER A 130 -1.92 1.82 6.83
N HIS A 131 -3.07 1.69 7.51
CA HIS A 131 -4.30 2.44 7.19
C HIS A 131 -4.21 3.93 7.57
N ALA A 132 -3.35 4.31 8.51
CA ALA A 132 -3.33 5.68 9.03
C ALA A 132 -3.05 6.77 7.96
N PRO A 133 -2.06 6.61 7.05
CA PRO A 133 -1.85 7.57 5.96
C PRO A 133 -3.07 7.72 5.03
N LEU A 134 -3.76 6.61 4.73
CA LEU A 134 -4.96 6.63 3.92
C LEU A 134 -6.09 7.36 4.65
N ARG A 135 -6.31 7.06 5.94
CA ARG A 135 -7.34 7.71 6.77
C ARG A 135 -7.15 9.22 6.85
N LYS A 136 -5.90 9.69 6.98
CA LYS A 136 -5.59 11.13 6.95
C LYS A 136 -6.05 11.77 5.64
N ARG A 137 -5.78 11.13 4.51
CA ARG A 137 -6.19 11.61 3.17
C ARG A 137 -7.70 11.57 2.98
N GLU A 138 -8.34 10.48 3.38
CA GLU A 138 -9.80 10.31 3.34
C GLU A 138 -10.52 11.46 4.06
N ARG A 139 -10.07 11.82 5.27
CA ARG A 139 -10.64 12.94 6.04
C ARG A 139 -10.45 14.29 5.37
N MET A 140 -9.24 14.58 4.87
CA MET A 140 -8.97 15.83 4.16
C MET A 140 -9.79 15.97 2.87
N MET A 141 -10.06 14.85 2.20
CA MET A 141 -10.87 14.81 0.97
C MET A 141 -12.37 14.78 1.23
N GLN A 142 -12.81 14.77 2.50
CA GLN A 142 -14.22 14.65 2.90
C GLN A 142 -14.89 13.39 2.34
N GLY A 143 -14.13 12.29 2.26
CA GLY A 143 -14.60 11.00 1.77
C GLY A 143 -14.66 10.89 0.24
N PHE A 144 -14.94 9.68 -0.24
CA PHE A 144 -14.97 9.37 -1.67
C PHE A 144 -16.41 9.29 -2.18
N ARG A 145 -16.64 9.70 -3.43
CA ARG A 145 -17.96 9.67 -4.08
C ARG A 145 -18.25 8.38 -4.83
N SER A 146 -17.23 7.61 -5.22
CA SER A 146 -17.39 6.34 -5.96
C SER A 146 -16.29 5.33 -5.65
N VAL A 147 -16.62 4.04 -5.78
CA VAL A 147 -15.68 2.92 -5.57
C VAL A 147 -14.50 3.00 -6.54
N GLY A 148 -14.78 3.26 -7.82
CA GLY A 148 -13.73 3.42 -8.84
C GLY A 148 -12.82 4.62 -8.55
N GLY A 149 -13.36 5.71 -7.99
CA GLY A 149 -12.59 6.86 -7.55
C GLY A 149 -11.59 6.49 -6.44
N LEU A 150 -12.07 5.82 -5.40
CA LEU A 150 -11.21 5.33 -4.32
C LEU A 150 -10.17 4.33 -4.82
N GLN A 151 -10.57 3.35 -5.64
CA GLN A 151 -9.67 2.31 -6.13
C GLN A 151 -8.51 2.88 -6.97
N ARG A 152 -8.79 3.88 -7.81
CA ARG A 152 -7.73 4.60 -8.57
C ARG A 152 -6.84 5.40 -7.63
N PHE A 153 -7.43 6.11 -6.67
CA PHE A 153 -6.66 6.88 -5.70
C PHE A 153 -5.66 5.99 -4.94
N ILE A 154 -6.12 4.89 -4.34
CA ILE A 154 -5.24 3.99 -3.57
C ILE A 154 -4.17 3.34 -4.45
N SER A 155 -4.47 2.98 -5.70
CA SER A 155 -3.47 2.38 -6.60
C SER A 155 -2.25 3.27 -6.83
N VAL A 156 -2.46 4.59 -6.88
CA VAL A 156 -1.38 5.57 -7.07
C VAL A 156 -0.79 5.98 -5.73
N PHE A 157 -1.64 6.28 -4.76
CA PHE A 157 -1.23 6.73 -3.44
C PHE A 157 -0.33 5.70 -2.74
N SER A 158 -0.71 4.43 -2.77
CA SER A 158 0.08 3.37 -2.15
C SER A 158 1.40 3.11 -2.87
N ALA A 159 1.42 3.21 -4.21
CA ALA A 159 2.66 3.10 -4.97
C ALA A 159 3.66 4.23 -4.62
N ILE A 160 3.18 5.45 -4.44
CA ILE A 160 4.00 6.57 -3.97
C ILE A 160 4.43 6.37 -2.52
N ARG A 161 3.52 5.95 -1.63
CA ARG A 161 3.82 5.70 -0.22
C ARG A 161 4.88 4.62 -0.03
N ASN A 162 4.86 3.60 -0.87
CA ASN A 162 5.85 2.53 -0.88
C ASN A 162 7.29 3.02 -1.12
N LEU A 163 7.50 4.20 -1.74
CA LEU A 163 8.83 4.81 -1.87
C LEU A 163 9.43 5.25 -0.53
N PHE A 164 8.58 5.48 0.46
CA PHE A 164 8.97 5.93 1.79
C PHE A 164 8.99 4.78 2.81
N VAL A 165 8.73 3.54 2.37
CA VAL A 165 8.91 2.36 3.21
C VAL A 165 10.39 2.01 3.16
N PRO A 166 11.11 2.06 4.30
CA PRO A 166 12.51 1.67 4.35
C PRO A 166 12.66 0.22 3.89
N ALA A 167 13.70 -0.07 3.11
CA ALA A 167 14.03 -1.46 2.82
C ALA A 167 14.40 -2.20 4.13
N HIS A 168 14.04 -3.47 4.24
CA HIS A 168 14.47 -4.38 5.33
C HIS A 168 16.02 -4.56 5.39
N GLN A 169 16.79 -3.86 4.58
CA GLN A 169 18.23 -3.89 4.74
C GLN A 169 18.58 -3.20 6.06
N LYS A 170 19.06 -4.00 7.02
CA LYS A 170 19.76 -3.51 8.22
C LYS A 170 21.05 -2.86 7.74
N HIS A 171 20.96 -1.67 7.18
CA HIS A 171 22.13 -0.85 6.96
C HIS A 171 22.74 -0.57 8.33
N SER A 172 24.04 -0.77 8.46
CA SER A 172 24.75 -0.28 9.64
C SER A 172 24.50 1.24 9.77
N ALA A 173 24.62 1.76 10.99
CA ALA A 173 24.50 3.21 11.21
C ALA A 173 25.43 3.99 10.25
N LEU A 174 26.63 3.45 10.00
CA LEU A 174 27.60 3.98 9.04
C LEU A 174 27.07 3.99 7.60
N ALA A 175 26.49 2.88 7.11
CA ALA A 175 25.93 2.83 5.76
C ALA A 175 24.76 3.81 5.58
N THR A 176 23.94 4.00 6.62
CA THR A 176 22.86 5.00 6.62
C THR A 176 23.40 6.42 6.58
N HIS A 177 24.46 6.70 7.34
CA HIS A 177 25.14 8.00 7.36
C HIS A 177 25.73 8.35 5.99
N ILE A 178 26.49 7.43 5.39
CA ILE A 178 27.07 7.61 4.05
C ILE A 178 25.97 7.83 3.00
N HIS A 179 24.91 7.01 3.01
CA HIS A 179 23.79 7.19 2.08
C HIS A 179 23.16 8.58 2.16
N ARG A 180 22.96 9.10 3.39
CA ARG A 180 22.41 10.44 3.60
C ARG A 180 23.32 11.54 3.06
N ILE A 181 24.63 11.44 3.28
CA ILE A 181 25.61 12.39 2.73
C ILE A 181 25.54 12.38 1.20
N CYS A 182 25.60 11.21 0.58
CA CYS A 182 25.53 11.08 -0.87
C CYS A 182 24.21 11.62 -1.44
N ALA A 183 23.08 11.30 -0.81
CA ALA A 183 21.76 11.78 -1.24
C ALA A 183 21.66 13.31 -1.17
N MET A 184 22.19 13.93 -0.10
CA MET A 184 22.19 15.39 0.05
C MET A 184 23.13 16.07 -0.94
N ALA A 185 24.30 15.48 -1.22
CA ALA A 185 25.21 15.97 -2.26
C ALA A 185 24.55 15.92 -3.65
N HIS A 186 23.89 14.81 -3.97
CA HIS A 186 23.16 14.66 -5.23
C HIS A 186 21.99 15.65 -5.34
N TRP A 187 21.23 15.85 -4.26
CA TRP A 187 20.16 16.85 -4.22
C TRP A 187 20.70 18.25 -4.49
N LYS A 188 21.77 18.67 -3.81
CA LYS A 188 22.42 19.97 -4.02
C LYS A 188 22.89 20.16 -5.46
N ALA A 189 23.49 19.12 -6.05
CA ALA A 189 23.93 19.14 -7.45
C ALA A 189 22.75 19.33 -8.43
N VAL A 190 21.61 18.69 -8.16
CA VAL A 190 20.42 18.78 -9.03
C VAL A 190 19.67 20.10 -8.85
N THR A 191 19.62 20.65 -7.63
CA THR A 191 18.87 21.89 -7.37
C THR A 191 19.69 23.16 -7.57
N GLY A 192 21.00 23.06 -7.82
CA GLY A 192 21.90 24.22 -7.91
C GLY A 192 21.98 25.05 -6.62
N ALA A 193 21.55 24.48 -5.49
CA ALA A 193 21.57 25.15 -4.20
C ALA A 193 23.00 25.08 -3.64
N THR A 194 23.83 26.07 -4.00
CA THR A 194 25.04 26.39 -3.24
C THR A 194 24.64 26.90 -1.87
N ALA A 195 25.38 26.45 -0.85
CA ALA A 195 25.14 26.78 0.55
C ALA A 195 25.23 28.28 0.82
#